data_AF-A0A9W8MZQ5-F1
#
_entry.id   AF-A0A9W8MZQ5-F1
#
_cell.length_a   1.000
_cell.length_b   1.000
_cell.length_c   1.000
_cell.angle_alpha   90.00
_cell.angle_beta   90.00
_cell.angle_gamma   90.00
#
_symmetry.space_group_name_H-M   'P 1'
#
loop_
_entity.id
_entity.type
_entity.pdbx_description
1 polymer ?
#
loop_
_entity_poly.entity_id
_entity_poly.type
_entity_poly.pdbx_seq_one_letter_code
_entity_poly.pdbx_strand_id
1 'polypeptide(L)'
;MGLVNWLALLLTHPLEFRTLVQFYLYHEQKRDIKALKEHPTSGWDRQSMRRCWEFLDMTSRSFSAVIKELDGDLARTIALFYLVLRGLDTIEDDMTIPDEIKQPILRSFHIHTVTPGWNYNGCGPAEKDRQLLVEYDTVVEEVNRLTPAI
;
A
#
# COMPACT_ATOMS: atom_id res chain seq x y z
N MET A 1 10.44 -14.79 20.90
CA MET A 1 10.10 -15.95 21.77
C MET A 1 11.33 -16.31 22.59
N GLY A 2 11.18 -16.62 23.89
CA GLY A 2 12.30 -17.03 24.75
C GLY A 2 12.69 -18.49 24.56
N LEU A 3 13.93 -18.85 24.93
CA LEU A 3 14.50 -20.21 24.86
C LEU A 3 13.62 -21.29 25.50
N VAL A 4 12.98 -20.96 26.63
CA VAL A 4 12.10 -21.88 27.37
C VAL A 4 10.88 -22.28 26.55
N ASN A 5 10.30 -21.36 25.77
CA ASN A 5 9.13 -21.64 24.95
C ASN A 5 9.48 -22.56 23.76
N TRP A 6 10.67 -22.39 23.17
CA TRP A 6 11.15 -23.27 22.10
C TRP A 6 11.40 -24.70 22.60
N LEU A 7 11.98 -24.85 23.79
CA LEU A 7 12.19 -26.16 24.42
C LEU A 7 10.87 -26.84 24.79
N ALA A 8 9.91 -26.09 25.36
CA ALA A 8 8.59 -26.62 25.66
C ALA A 8 7.86 -27.06 24.38
N LEU A 9 7.92 -26.26 23.31
CA LEU A 9 7.30 -26.58 22.03
C LEU A 9 7.92 -27.82 21.37
N LEU A 10 9.24 -27.95 21.41
CA LEU A 10 9.95 -29.14 20.92
C LEU A 10 9.47 -30.42 21.60
N LEU A 11 9.24 -30.37 22.91
CA LEU A 11 8.85 -31.54 23.71
C LEU A 11 7.36 -31.87 23.65
N THR A 12 6.50 -30.85 23.54
CA THR A 12 5.04 -31.03 23.59
C THR A 12 4.39 -31.10 22.22
N HIS A 13 4.93 -30.38 21.23
CA HIS A 13 4.36 -30.23 19.88
C HIS A 13 5.47 -30.33 18.81
N PRO A 14 6.12 -31.50 18.65
CA PRO A 14 7.30 -31.65 17.79
C PRO A 14 7.04 -31.35 16.30
N LEU A 15 5.80 -31.55 15.83
CA LEU A 15 5.40 -31.19 14.46
C LEU A 15 5.31 -29.67 14.26
N GLU A 16 4.76 -28.94 15.22
CA GLU A 16 4.69 -27.47 15.18
C GLU A 16 6.08 -26.86 15.27
N PHE A 17 6.94 -27.41 16.13
CA PHE A 17 8.34 -27.00 16.23
C PHE A 17 9.08 -27.22 14.90
N ARG A 18 8.93 -28.38 14.26
CA ARG A 18 9.52 -28.65 12.95
C ARG A 18 9.05 -27.63 11.91
N THR A 19 7.75 -27.33 11.87
CA THR A 19 7.18 -26.34 10.95
C THR A 19 7.73 -24.94 11.22
N LEU A 20 7.88 -24.52 12.48
CA LEU A 20 8.47 -23.23 12.83
C LEU A 20 9.96 -23.15 12.48
N VAL A 21 10.72 -24.22 12.67
CA VAL A 21 12.13 -24.28 12.25
C VAL A 21 12.23 -24.24 10.73
N GLN A 22 11.37 -24.97 10.02
CA GLN A 22 11.30 -24.92 8.57
C GLN A 22 10.95 -23.52 8.07
N PHE A 23 9.94 -22.89 8.67
CA PHE A 23 9.63 -21.49 8.38
C PHE A 23 10.84 -20.60 8.67
N TYR A 24 11.45 -20.68 9.85
CA TYR A 24 12.59 -19.84 10.19
C TYR A 24 13.80 -20.01 9.26
N LEU A 25 14.07 -21.23 8.78
CA LEU A 25 15.21 -21.53 7.90
C LEU A 25 14.96 -21.18 6.44
N TYR A 26 13.73 -21.37 5.95
CA TYR A 26 13.38 -21.21 4.53
C TYR A 26 12.54 -19.96 4.23
N HIS A 27 12.10 -19.23 5.25
CA HIS A 27 11.40 -17.97 5.05
C HIS A 27 12.42 -16.92 4.59
N GLU A 28 12.34 -16.56 3.33
CA GLU A 28 13.06 -15.42 2.79
C GLU A 28 12.59 -14.18 3.55
N GLN A 29 13.55 -13.49 4.14
CA GLN A 29 13.31 -12.32 4.98
C GLN A 29 12.70 -11.23 4.09
N LYS A 30 11.53 -10.71 4.50
CA LYS A 30 10.74 -9.63 3.89
C LYS A 30 11.43 -8.92 2.74
N ARG A 31 10.86 -9.05 1.55
CA ARG A 31 11.33 -8.41 0.32
C ARG A 31 11.57 -6.90 0.54
N ASP A 32 12.83 -6.46 0.48
CA ASP A 32 13.18 -5.06 0.68
C ASP A 32 12.96 -4.27 -0.61
N ILE A 33 11.79 -3.64 -0.74
CA ILE A 33 11.45 -2.79 -1.89
C ILE A 33 12.44 -1.64 -2.14
N LYS A 34 13.30 -1.30 -1.16
CA LYS A 34 14.34 -0.26 -1.25
C LYS A 34 15.61 -0.76 -1.95
N ALA A 35 15.82 -2.08 -2.02
CA ALA A 35 16.95 -2.69 -2.67
C ALA A 35 16.78 -2.62 -4.20
N LEU A 36 17.09 -1.45 -4.79
CA LEU A 36 16.93 -1.16 -6.22
C LEU A 36 17.66 -2.16 -7.15
N LYS A 37 18.75 -2.77 -6.68
CA LYS A 37 19.49 -3.81 -7.43
C LYS A 37 18.71 -5.12 -7.54
N GLU A 38 17.89 -5.42 -6.55
CA GLU A 38 17.11 -6.65 -6.46
C GLU A 38 15.72 -6.45 -7.09
N HIS A 39 15.21 -5.21 -7.06
CA HIS A 39 13.86 -4.87 -7.51
C HIS A 39 13.82 -3.60 -8.38
N PRO A 40 14.27 -3.67 -9.64
CA PRO A 40 14.23 -2.51 -10.56
C PRO A 40 12.80 -2.03 -10.85
N THR A 41 11.80 -2.90 -10.64
CA THR A 41 10.37 -2.64 -10.90
C THR A 41 9.67 -1.89 -9.76
N SER A 42 10.28 -1.76 -8.58
CA SER A 42 9.64 -1.13 -7.41
C SER A 42 9.38 0.37 -7.59
N GLY A 43 10.12 1.02 -8.50
CA GLY A 43 10.07 2.46 -8.74
C GLY A 43 10.65 3.30 -7.59
N TRP A 44 11.36 2.68 -6.64
CA TRP A 44 11.88 3.35 -5.43
C TRP A 44 12.87 4.49 -5.71
N ASP A 45 13.44 4.55 -6.92
CA ASP A 45 14.30 5.64 -7.39
C ASP A 45 13.53 6.97 -7.47
N ARG A 46 12.23 6.92 -7.79
CA ARG A 46 11.37 8.10 -7.94
C ARG A 46 10.86 8.60 -6.58
N GLN A 47 10.78 9.91 -6.42
CA GLN A 47 10.25 10.53 -5.19
C GLN A 47 8.74 10.29 -5.05
N SER A 48 7.99 10.46 -6.13
CA SER A 48 6.56 10.15 -6.25
C SER A 48 6.23 8.74 -5.76
N MET A 49 6.92 7.72 -6.28
CA MET A 49 6.65 6.34 -5.90
C MET A 49 7.06 6.03 -4.46
N ARG A 50 8.16 6.59 -3.95
CA ARG A 50 8.50 6.48 -2.52
C ARG A 50 7.39 7.04 -1.64
N ARG A 51 6.80 8.16 -2.05
CA ARG A 51 5.65 8.74 -1.35
C ARG A 51 4.43 7.82 -1.40
N CYS A 52 4.15 7.18 -2.53
CA CYS A 52 3.10 6.15 -2.62
C CYS A 52 3.36 4.97 -1.66
N TRP A 53 4.60 4.48 -1.55
CA TRP A 53 4.94 3.42 -0.59
C TRP A 53 4.75 3.86 0.87
N GLU A 54 5.05 5.12 1.19
CA GLU A 54 4.77 5.69 2.51
C GLU A 54 3.26 5.79 2.77
N PHE A 55 2.46 6.24 1.80
CA PHE A 55 1.01 6.26 1.93
C PHE A 55 0.44 4.86 2.15
N LEU A 56 0.99 3.85 1.48
CA LEU A 56 0.56 2.47 1.69
C LEU A 56 0.79 2.02 3.14
N ASP A 57 1.95 2.36 3.71
CA ASP A 57 2.26 2.07 5.12
C ASP A 57 1.39 2.86 6.11
N MET A 58 1.05 4.12 5.78
CA MET A 58 0.20 4.98 6.61
C MET A 58 -1.26 4.51 6.62
N THR A 59 -1.77 4.10 5.46
CA THR A 59 -3.19 3.75 5.27
C THR A 59 -3.48 2.32 5.76
N SER A 60 -2.58 1.35 5.53
CA SER A 60 -2.76 -0.03 6.01
C SER A 60 -1.46 -0.79 6.26
N ARG A 61 -1.14 -0.99 7.55
CA ARG A 61 0.07 -1.73 7.99
C ARG A 61 0.07 -3.21 7.59
N SER A 62 -1.07 -3.89 7.68
CA SER A 62 -1.18 -5.31 7.35
C SER A 62 -1.14 -5.53 5.84
N PHE A 63 -1.90 -4.75 5.08
CA PHE A 63 -1.99 -4.92 3.64
C PHE A 63 -0.70 -4.45 2.94
N SER A 64 -0.06 -3.39 3.44
CA SER A 64 1.26 -2.96 2.95
C SER A 64 2.29 -4.08 3.01
N ALA A 65 2.35 -4.82 4.13
CA ALA A 65 3.27 -5.94 4.26
C ALA A 65 3.02 -7.01 3.20
N VAL A 66 1.75 -7.37 2.95
CA VAL A 66 1.39 -8.37 1.94
C VAL A 66 1.73 -7.90 0.51
N ILE A 67 1.48 -6.64 0.19
CA ILE A 67 1.78 -6.09 -1.15
C ILE A 67 3.29 -6.07 -1.42
N LYS A 68 4.10 -5.76 -0.39
CA LYS A 68 5.56 -5.71 -0.53
C LYS A 68 6.19 -7.07 -0.82
N GLU A 69 5.52 -8.17 -0.46
CA GLU A 69 5.94 -9.53 -0.80
C GLU A 69 5.59 -9.94 -2.25
N LEU A 70 4.81 -9.14 -2.99
CA LEU A 70 4.47 -9.46 -4.39
C LEU A 70 5.67 -9.29 -5.33
N ASP A 71 5.68 -10.09 -6.40
CA ASP A 71 6.79 -10.11 -7.35
C ASP A 71 6.73 -9.04 -8.44
N GLY A 72 7.92 -8.61 -8.89
CA GLY A 72 8.09 -7.74 -10.06
C GLY A 72 7.28 -6.44 -10.04
N ASP A 73 6.65 -6.14 -11.17
CA ASP A 73 5.81 -4.95 -11.41
C ASP A 73 4.40 -5.09 -10.78
N LEU A 74 4.02 -6.30 -10.36
CA LEU A 74 2.71 -6.56 -9.75
C LEU A 74 2.59 -5.84 -8.41
N ALA A 75 3.63 -5.87 -7.57
CA ALA A 75 3.64 -5.15 -6.29
C ALA A 75 3.31 -3.66 -6.46
N ARG A 76 3.96 -3.00 -7.43
CA ARG A 76 3.74 -1.58 -7.73
C ARG A 76 2.31 -1.34 -8.21
N THR A 77 1.83 -2.18 -9.12
CA THR A 77 0.49 -2.04 -9.70
C THR A 77 -0.61 -2.20 -8.64
N ILE A 78 -0.48 -3.20 -7.76
CA ILE A 78 -1.42 -3.43 -6.66
C ILE A 78 -1.32 -2.35 -5.58
N ALA A 79 -0.12 -1.85 -5.28
CA ALA A 79 0.06 -0.72 -4.37
C ALA A 79 -0.71 0.52 -4.86
N LEU A 80 -0.54 0.90 -6.14
CA LEU A 80 -1.23 2.05 -6.71
C LEU A 80 -2.75 1.83 -6.78
N PHE A 81 -3.19 0.63 -7.20
CA PHE A 81 -4.62 0.29 -7.21
C PHE A 81 -5.24 0.43 -5.82
N TYR A 82 -4.57 -0.05 -4.78
CA TYR A 82 -5.01 0.10 -3.41
C TYR A 82 -5.12 1.57 -2.98
N LEU A 83 -4.12 2.40 -3.29
CA LEU A 83 -4.13 3.83 -2.96
C LEU A 83 -5.25 4.59 -3.67
N VAL A 84 -5.55 4.25 -4.93
CA VAL A 84 -6.67 4.84 -5.66
C VAL A 84 -7.99 4.54 -4.95
N LEU A 85 -8.23 3.27 -4.60
CA LEU A 85 -9.44 2.88 -3.88
C LEU A 85 -9.50 3.50 -2.49
N ARG A 86 -8.37 3.59 -1.78
CA ARG A 86 -8.29 4.24 -0.46
C ARG A 86 -8.59 5.74 -0.56
N GLY A 87 -8.15 6.41 -1.61
CA GLY A 87 -8.50 7.81 -1.88
C GLY A 87 -10.00 7.98 -2.09
N LEU A 88 -10.62 7.10 -2.87
CA LEU A 88 -12.08 7.08 -3.07
C LEU A 88 -12.85 6.86 -1.77
N ASP A 89 -12.46 5.83 -1.00
CA ASP A 89 -13.01 5.45 0.32
C ASP A 89 -12.95 6.64 1.29
N THR A 90 -11.82 7.36 1.33
CA THR A 90 -11.64 8.54 2.19
C THR A 90 -12.63 9.67 1.87
N ILE A 91 -12.97 9.88 0.59
CA ILE A 91 -13.97 10.90 0.20
C ILE A 91 -15.40 10.41 0.50
N GLU A 92 -15.66 9.12 0.28
CA GLU A 92 -16.96 8.50 0.54
C GLU A 92 -17.31 8.56 2.04
N ASP A 93 -16.38 8.11 2.90
CA ASP A 93 -16.55 7.99 4.34
C ASP A 93 -16.54 9.34 5.09
N ASP A 94 -15.97 10.39 4.50
CA ASP A 94 -15.89 11.70 5.15
C ASP A 94 -17.28 12.38 5.18
N MET A 95 -17.93 12.29 6.33
CA MET A 95 -19.25 12.89 6.59
C MET A 95 -19.24 14.43 6.69
N THR A 96 -18.06 15.06 6.64
CA THR A 96 -17.95 16.53 6.66
C THR A 96 -18.12 17.18 5.29
N ILE A 97 -18.01 16.38 4.21
CA ILE A 97 -18.17 16.84 2.82
C ILE A 97 -19.66 16.81 2.45
N PRO A 98 -20.28 17.95 2.05
CA PRO A 98 -21.67 17.98 1.58
C PRO A 98 -21.90 17.08 0.35
N ASP A 99 -23.06 16.43 0.29
CA ASP A 99 -23.41 15.48 -0.79
C ASP A 99 -23.35 16.10 -2.19
N GLU A 100 -23.70 17.38 -2.32
CA GLU A 100 -23.65 18.13 -3.59
C GLU A 100 -22.23 18.29 -4.15
N ILE A 101 -21.22 18.24 -3.28
CA ILE A 101 -19.80 18.27 -3.65
C ILE A 101 -19.25 16.84 -3.78
N LYS A 102 -19.62 15.96 -2.84
CA LYS A 102 -19.15 14.58 -2.77
C LYS A 102 -19.55 13.77 -4.01
N GLN A 103 -20.83 13.78 -4.38
CA GLN A 103 -21.33 12.92 -5.46
C GLN A 103 -20.67 13.18 -6.82
N PRO A 104 -20.49 14.44 -7.29
CA PRO A 104 -19.78 14.70 -8.54
C PRO A 104 -18.33 14.22 -8.53
N ILE A 105 -17.62 14.38 -7.41
CA ILE A 105 -16.23 13.94 -7.26
C ILE A 105 -16.16 12.41 -7.35
N LEU A 106 -16.99 11.69 -6.58
CA LEU A 106 -17.01 10.22 -6.59
C LEU A 106 -17.32 9.67 -7.99
N ARG A 107 -18.32 10.23 -8.70
CA ARG A 107 -18.67 9.81 -10.07
C ARG A 107 -17.56 10.07 -11.08
N SER A 108 -16.75 11.11 -10.87
CA SER A 108 -15.67 11.53 -11.77
C SER A 108 -14.29 11.11 -11.28
N PHE A 109 -14.19 10.34 -10.19
CA PHE A 109 -12.91 10.05 -9.53
C PHE A 109 -11.92 9.29 -10.42
N HIS A 110 -12.43 8.43 -11.30
CA HIS A 110 -11.62 7.74 -12.29
C HIS A 110 -10.98 8.69 -13.32
N ILE A 111 -11.65 9.80 -13.66
CA ILE A 111 -11.11 10.86 -14.53
C ILE A 111 -10.05 11.65 -13.77
N HIS A 112 -10.35 12.01 -12.52
CA HIS A 112 -9.42 12.71 -11.63
C HIS A 112 -8.12 11.94 -11.41
N THR A 113 -8.22 10.62 -11.23
CA THR A 113 -7.07 9.72 -11.01
C THR A 113 -6.07 9.69 -12.18
N VAL A 114 -6.49 10.06 -13.38
CA VAL A 114 -5.59 10.17 -14.55
C VAL A 114 -5.31 11.63 -14.95
N THR A 115 -5.94 12.60 -14.28
CA THR A 115 -5.77 14.03 -14.59
C THR A 115 -4.52 14.59 -13.91
N PRO A 116 -3.46 14.97 -14.66
CA PRO A 116 -2.20 15.43 -14.07
C PRO A 116 -2.36 16.58 -13.08
N GLY A 117 -1.70 16.48 -11.92
CA GLY A 117 -1.71 17.50 -10.87
C GLY A 117 -2.99 17.58 -10.05
N TRP A 118 -3.94 16.66 -10.23
CA TRP A 118 -5.15 16.64 -9.41
C TRP A 118 -4.84 16.23 -7.96
N ASN A 119 -5.37 17.01 -7.02
CA ASN A 119 -5.37 16.73 -5.59
C ASN A 119 -6.66 17.24 -4.96
N TYR A 120 -6.92 16.86 -3.71
CA TYR A 120 -8.11 17.26 -2.98
C TYR A 120 -7.82 17.56 -1.52
N ASN A 121 -8.14 18.77 -1.08
CA ASN A 121 -7.94 19.25 0.29
C ASN A 121 -9.26 19.61 0.99
N GLY A 122 -10.39 19.09 0.49
CA GLY A 122 -11.72 19.38 1.05
C GLY A 122 -12.14 18.45 2.19
N CYS A 123 -11.36 17.41 2.49
CA CYS A 123 -11.64 16.52 3.61
C CYS A 123 -11.49 17.22 4.97
N GLY A 124 -12.26 16.75 5.94
CA GLY A 124 -12.19 17.19 7.33
C GLY A 124 -10.79 17.00 7.92
N PRO A 125 -10.32 17.91 8.79
CA PRO A 125 -8.95 17.87 9.31
C PRO A 125 -8.64 16.65 10.20
N ALA A 126 -9.68 15.97 10.69
CA ALA A 126 -9.58 14.76 11.50
C ALA A 126 -9.62 13.46 10.68
N GLU A 127 -9.86 13.55 9.35
CA GLU A 127 -9.92 12.39 8.48
C GLU A 127 -8.54 11.73 8.39
N LYS A 128 -8.47 10.43 8.72
CA LYS A 128 -7.21 9.73 9.02
C LYS A 128 -6.28 9.71 7.83
N ASP A 129 -6.84 9.42 6.66
CA ASP A 129 -6.10 9.22 5.44
C ASP A 129 -6.14 10.48 4.54
N ARG A 130 -6.58 11.64 5.05
CA ARG A 130 -6.65 12.92 4.34
C ARG A 130 -5.36 13.29 3.60
N GLN A 131 -4.21 13.01 4.19
CA GLN A 131 -2.92 13.36 3.60
C GLN A 131 -2.71 12.71 2.21
N LEU A 132 -3.27 11.52 1.99
CA LEU A 132 -3.26 10.85 0.68
C LEU A 132 -3.94 11.70 -0.39
N LEU A 133 -5.06 12.34 -0.06
CA LEU A 133 -5.82 13.18 -1.00
C LEU A 133 -5.15 14.54 -1.23
N VAL A 134 -4.50 15.09 -0.21
CA VAL A 134 -3.76 16.38 -0.31
C VAL A 134 -2.58 16.29 -1.26
N GLU A 135 -1.88 15.16 -1.28
CA GLU A 135 -0.73 14.88 -2.16
C GLU A 135 -1.07 13.82 -3.23
N TYR A 136 -2.34 13.74 -3.65
CA TYR A 136 -2.81 12.70 -4.56
C TYR A 136 -2.22 12.82 -5.97
N ASP A 137 -1.65 13.97 -6.31
CA ASP A 137 -0.89 14.20 -7.54
C ASP A 137 0.28 13.22 -7.68
N THR A 138 0.87 12.77 -6.57
CA THR A 138 1.91 11.73 -6.57
C THR A 138 1.37 10.37 -7.04
N VAL A 139 0.14 10.02 -6.63
CA VAL A 139 -0.53 8.78 -7.08
C VAL A 139 -0.89 8.89 -8.55
N VAL A 140 -1.44 10.03 -8.98
CA VAL A 140 -1.75 10.31 -10.39
C VAL A 140 -0.52 10.16 -11.28
N GLU A 141 0.62 10.72 -10.85
CA GLU A 141 1.87 10.62 -11.61
C GLU A 141 2.28 9.17 -11.83
N GLU A 142 2.25 8.34 -10.78
CA GLU A 142 2.65 6.94 -10.88
C GLU A 142 1.62 6.07 -11.60
N VAL A 143 0.32 6.35 -11.47
CA VAL A 143 -0.74 5.67 -12.24
C VAL A 143 -0.57 5.93 -13.74
N ASN A 144 -0.30 7.18 -14.14
CA ASN A 144 -0.08 7.54 -15.54
C ASN A 144 1.21 6.95 -16.14
N ARG A 145 2.11 6.40 -15.32
CA ARG A 145 3.31 5.66 -15.75
C ARG A 145 3.06 4.16 -15.93
N LEU A 146 1.90 3.64 -15.51
CA LEU A 146 1.56 2.23 -15.71
C LEU A 146 1.37 1.92 -17.19
N THR A 147 1.89 0.77 -17.62
CA THR A 147 1.67 0.30 -18.99
C THR A 147 0.28 -0.32 -19.08
N PRO A 148 -0.54 0.02 -20.10
CA PRO A 148 -1.82 -0.64 -20.31
C PRO A 148 -1.65 -2.15 -20.48
N ALA A 149 -2.58 -2.95 -19.96
CA ALA A 149 -2.66 -4.36 -20.33
C ALA A 149 -2.99 -4.43 -21.84
N ILE A 150 -2.08 -5.02 -22.62
CA ILE A 150 -2.23 -5.29 -24.05
C ILE A 150 -3.20 -6.45 -24.25
#